data_AF-A0A3S2IEN3-F1
#
_entry.id   AF-A0A3S2IEN3-F1
#
_cell.length_a   1.000
_cell.length_b   1.000
_cell.length_c   1.000
_cell.angle_alpha   90.00
_cell.angle_beta   90.00
_cell.angle_gamma   90.00
#
_symmetry.space_group_name_H-M   'P 1'
#
loop_
_entity.id
_entity.type
_entity.pdbx_description
1 polymer ?
#
loop_
_entity_poly.entity_id
_entity_poly.type
_entity_poly.pdbx_seq_one_letter_code
_entity_poly.pdbx_strand_id
1 'polypeptide(L)'
;MEAQEKVMTAIESPCILVCSIDMKTGFCFGCGRTREEIGAWIGMTPETRRSVMAELPARLETVERRPRRETRRTRMARERNALS
;
A
#
# COMPACT_ATOMS: atom_id res chain seq x y z
N MET A 1 28.02 19.35 18.66
CA MET A 1 26.67 19.23 18.07
C MET A 1 26.64 17.92 17.32
N GLU A 2 26.13 16.90 18.00
CA GLU A 2 26.27 15.49 17.67
C GLU A 2 25.59 15.17 16.33
N ALA A 3 26.43 14.78 15.36
CA ALA A 3 25.98 14.16 14.13
C ALA A 3 25.34 12.82 14.50
N GLN A 4 24.00 12.78 14.45
CA GLN A 4 23.24 11.59 14.70
C GLN A 4 23.50 10.60 13.55
N GLU A 5 24.50 9.75 13.72
CA GLU A 5 24.81 8.60 12.88
C GLU A 5 23.67 7.58 13.04
N LYS A 6 22.55 7.85 12.37
CA LYS A 6 21.46 6.88 12.22
C LYS A 6 21.97 5.78 11.31
N VAL A 7 22.43 4.70 11.93
CA VAL A 7 22.50 3.37 11.32
C VAL A 7 21.17 3.16 10.59
N MET A 8 21.20 3.23 9.25
CA MET A 8 20.04 2.92 8.42
C MET A 8 19.83 1.42 8.43
N THR A 9 19.39 0.88 9.57
CA THR A 9 18.75 -0.43 9.60
C THR A 9 17.55 -0.30 8.68
N ALA A 10 17.58 -0.98 7.53
CA ALA A 10 16.54 -0.91 6.53
C ALA A 10 15.18 -1.16 7.22
N ILE A 11 14.35 -0.12 7.26
CA ILE A 11 13.02 -0.22 7.86
C ILE A 11 12.22 -1.14 6.96
N GLU A 12 11.91 -2.35 7.45
CA GLU A 12 11.05 -3.30 6.76
C GLU A 12 9.73 -2.60 6.42
N SER A 13 9.42 -2.50 5.13
CA SER A 13 8.21 -1.82 4.66
C SER A 13 7.54 -2.66 3.56
N PRO A 14 6.26 -3.01 3.71
CA PRO A 14 5.50 -3.77 2.71
C PRO A 14 4.96 -2.87 1.58
N CYS A 15 5.63 -1.74 1.31
CA CYS A 15 5.14 -0.73 0.39
C CYS A 15 5.52 -1.06 -1.06
N ILE A 16 4.51 -1.27 -1.92
CA ILE A 16 4.71 -1.47 -3.35
C ILE A 16 4.67 -0.17 -4.17
N LEU A 17 4.87 0.98 -3.50
CA LEU A 17 4.76 2.33 -4.10
C LEU A 17 3.37 2.66 -4.68
N VAL A 18 2.34 1.91 -4.28
CA VAL A 18 0.94 2.19 -4.60
C VAL A 18 0.26 2.72 -3.35
N CYS A 19 -0.09 4.01 -3.35
CA CYS A 19 -0.85 4.64 -2.29
C CYS A 19 -2.27 4.94 -2.79
N SER A 20 -3.21 4.05 -2.49
CA SER A 20 -4.63 4.27 -2.74
C SER A 20 -5.38 3.61 -1.61
N ILE A 21 -6.17 4.38 -0.86
CA ILE A 21 -6.95 3.88 0.27
C ILE A 21 -8.34 3.52 -0.23
N ASP A 22 -8.82 2.34 0.16
CA ASP A 22 -10.20 1.94 -0.01
C ASP A 22 -11.07 2.62 1.05
N MET A 23 -12.15 3.29 0.63
CA MET A 23 -13.04 4.01 1.54
C MET A 23 -14.03 3.09 2.28
N LYS A 24 -14.19 1.83 1.84
CA LYS A 24 -15.06 0.86 2.52
C LYS A 24 -14.36 0.17 3.69
N THR A 25 -13.12 -0.24 3.48
CA THR A 25 -12.31 -1.00 4.44
C THR A 25 -11.29 -0.13 5.18
N GLY A 26 -10.93 1.04 4.66
CA GLY A 26 -9.93 1.94 5.24
C GLY A 26 -8.48 1.52 4.98
N PHE A 27 -8.26 0.48 4.18
CA PHE A 27 -6.93 -0.08 3.91
C PHE A 27 -6.36 0.38 2.56
N CYS A 28 -5.03 0.39 2.46
CA CYS A 28 -4.32 0.68 1.22
C CYS A 28 -4.38 -0.51 0.25
N PHE A 29 -4.83 -0.31 -0.99
CA PHE A 29 -4.84 -1.34 -2.04
C PHE A 29 -3.45 -1.93 -2.32
N GLY A 30 -2.39 -1.13 -2.14
CA GLY A 30 -1.02 -1.56 -2.38
C GLY A 30 -0.45 -2.38 -1.24
N CYS A 31 -0.39 -1.78 -0.05
CA CYS A 31 0.31 -2.35 1.10
C CYS A 31 -0.59 -2.88 2.21
N GLY A 32 -1.92 -2.79 2.08
CA GLY A 32 -2.89 -3.26 3.09
C GLY A 32 -2.95 -2.46 4.40
N ARG A 33 -2.08 -1.46 4.58
CA ARG A 33 -2.02 -0.60 5.77
C ARG A 33 -3.08 0.51 5.73
N THR A 34 -3.55 0.93 6.89
CA THR A 34 -4.39 2.12 7.05
C THR A 34 -3.57 3.41 6.95
N ARG A 35 -4.26 4.54 6.81
CA ARG A 35 -3.62 5.86 6.74
C ARG A 35 -2.86 6.22 8.02
N GLU A 36 -3.40 5.81 9.17
CA GLU A 36 -2.78 6.03 10.49
C GLU A 36 -1.50 5.21 10.64
N GLU A 37 -1.53 3.93 10.25
CA GLU A 37 -0.35 3.06 10.25
C GLU A 37 0.75 3.57 9.33
N ILE A 38 0.38 4.10 8.16
CA ILE A 38 1.34 4.71 7.22
C ILE A 38 2.02 5.93 7.85
N GLY A 39 1.26 6.80 8.53
CA GLY A 39 1.79 7.99 9.18
C GLY A 39 2.69 7.68 10.38
N ALA A 40 2.34 6.65 11.17
CA ALA A 40 3.09 6.25 12.36
C ALA A 40 4.25 5.27 12.06
N TRP A 41 4.39 4.75 10.84
CA TRP A 41 5.33 3.67 10.50
C TRP A 41 6.78 3.92 10.92
N ILE A 42 7.26 5.15 10.74
CA ILE A 42 8.64 5.54 11.07
C ILE A 42 8.88 5.51 12.58
N GLY A 43 7.86 5.83 13.38
CA GLY A 43 7.92 5.83 14.86
C GLY A 43 7.56 4.49 15.50
N MET A 44 7.01 3.53 14.75
CA MET A 44 6.66 2.21 15.28
C MET A 44 7.90 1.36 15.63
N THR A 45 7.79 0.55 16.69
CA THR A 45 8.79 -0.46 17.02
C THR A 45 8.80 -1.58 15.97
N PRO A 46 9.93 -2.28 15.79
CA PRO A 46 10.02 -3.41 14.85
C PRO A 46 9.02 -4.54 15.17
N GLU A 47 8.69 -4.77 16.45
CA GLU A 47 7.68 -5.75 16.86
C GLU A 47 6.29 -5.39 16.33
N THR A 48 5.88 -4.11 16.50
CA THR A 48 4.60 -3.63 15.97
C THR A 48 4.55 -3.72 14.46
N ARG A 49 5.64 -3.40 13.76
CA ARG A 49 5.71 -3.55 12.29
C ARG A 49 5.50 -5.00 11.86
N ARG A 50 6.06 -5.98 12.59
CA ARG A 50 5.86 -7.40 12.30
C ARG A 50 4.43 -7.85 12.53
N SER A 51 3.79 -7.40 13.62
CA SER A 51 2.37 -7.67 13.85
C SER A 51 1.51 -7.13 12.72
N VAL A 52 1.72 -5.87 12.32
CA VAL A 52 1.00 -5.29 11.19
C VAL A 52 1.25 -6.11 9.92
N MET A 53 2.51 -6.46 9.62
CA MET A 53 2.87 -7.27 8.44
C MET A 53 2.19 -8.64 8.42
N ALA A 54 1.99 -9.28 9.58
CA ALA A 54 1.27 -10.55 9.67
C ALA A 54 -0.24 -10.41 9.37
N GLU A 55 -0.83 -9.25 9.68
CA GLU A 55 -2.25 -8.97 9.42
C GLU A 55 -2.53 -8.53 7.98
N LEU A 56 -1.54 -7.95 7.29
CA LEU A 56 -1.70 -7.46 5.91
C LEU A 56 -2.29 -8.45 4.91
N PRO A 57 -1.85 -9.73 4.83
CA PRO A 57 -2.45 -10.68 3.88
C PRO A 57 -3.96 -10.84 4.10
N ALA A 58 -4.41 -11.01 5.34
CA ALA A 58 -5.83 -11.12 5.67
C ALA A 58 -6.61 -9.83 5.32
N ARG A 59 -6.01 -8.66 5.57
CA ARG A 59 -6.62 -7.37 5.17
C ARG A 59 -6.73 -7.24 3.65
N LEU A 60 -5.70 -7.66 2.92
CA LEU A 60 -5.67 -7.63 1.46
C LEU A 60 -6.71 -8.56 0.81
N GLU A 61 -7.13 -9.63 1.47
CA GLU A 61 -8.26 -10.47 1.02
C GLU A 61 -9.59 -9.71 1.08
N THR A 62 -9.78 -8.84 2.07
CA THR A 62 -10.98 -7.99 2.17
C THR A 62 -10.97 -6.79 1.23
N VAL A 63 -9.78 -6.39 0.77
CA VAL A 63 -9.59 -5.24 -0.12
C VAL A 63 -9.70 -5.70 -1.57
N GLU A 64 -10.82 -5.37 -2.21
CA GLU A 64 -11.00 -5.66 -3.63
C GLU A 64 -10.00 -4.83 -4.47
N ARG A 65 -8.92 -5.46 -4.93
CA ARG A 65 -7.88 -4.82 -5.76
C ARG A 65 -8.38 -4.51 -7.17
N ARG A 66 -9.34 -3.59 -7.28
CA ARG A 66 -9.78 -3.08 -8.57
C ARG A 66 -8.77 -2.04 -9.05
N PRO A 67 -8.36 -2.11 -10.33
CA PRO A 67 -7.54 -1.06 -10.90
C PRO A 67 -8.32 0.26 -10.81
N ARG A 68 -7.86 1.16 -9.94
CA ARG A 68 -8.54 2.44 -9.66
C ARG A 68 -8.58 3.35 -10.89
N ARG A 69 -7.68 3.13 -11.86
CA ARG A 69 -7.56 3.92 -13.09
C ARG A 69 -7.46 2.99 -14.28
N GLU A 70 -8.38 3.15 -15.23
CA GLU A 70 -8.24 2.54 -16.54
C GLU A 70 -6.97 3.09 -17.19
N THR A 71 -6.05 2.21 -17.57
CA THR A 71 -4.87 2.65 -18.32
C THR A 71 -5.31 3.12 -19.70
N ARG A 72 -4.60 4.11 -20.27
CA ARG A 72 -4.87 4.57 -21.65
C ARG A 72 -4.94 3.40 -22.65
N ARG A 73 -4.09 2.38 -22.45
CA ARG A 73 -4.06 1.15 -23.27
C ARG A 73 -5.31 0.31 -23.10
N THR A 74 -5.77 0.12 -21.86
CA THR A 74 -7.02 -0.59 -21.55
C THR A 74 -8.22 0.13 -22.16
N ARG A 75 -8.28 1.46 -22.04
CA ARG A 75 -9.31 2.30 -22.65
C ARG A 75 -9.37 2.10 -24.17
N MET A 76 -8.24 2.27 -24.86
CA MET A 76 -8.17 2.09 -26.30
C MET A 76 -8.49 0.66 -26.75
N ALA A 77 -8.18 -0.36 -25.95
CA ALA A 77 -8.54 -1.74 -26.24
C ALA A 77 -10.06 -1.95 -26.18
N ARG A 78 -10.72 -1.37 -25.18
CA ARG A 78 -12.19 -1.39 -25.07
C ARG A 78 -12.84 -0.65 -26.25
N GLU A 79 -12.35 0.54 -26.59
CA GLU A 79 -12.85 1.34 -27.72
C GLU A 79 -12.71 0.57 -29.04
N ARG A 80 -11.57 -0.08 -29.28
CA ARG A 80 -11.35 -0.92 -30.48
C ARG A 80 -12.29 -2.13 -30.52
N ASN A 81 -12.51 -2.80 -29.39
CA ASN A 81 -13.39 -3.96 -29.33
C ASN A 81 -14.88 -3.60 -29.48
N ALA A 82 -15.26 -2.35 -29.20
CA ALA A 82 -16.62 -1.83 -29.41
C ALA A 82 -16.89 -1.38 -30.86
N LEU A 83 -15.84 -1.30 -31.69
CA LEU A 83 -15.91 -0.89 -33.10
C LEU A 83 -15.78 -2.08 -34.07
N SER A 84 -15.60 -3.31 -33.55
CA SER A 84 -15.66 -4.58 -34.29
C SER A 84 -17.00 -5.26 -34.06
#